data_AF-A0A662XYL4-F1
#
_entry.id   AF-A0A662XYL4-F1
#
_cell.length_a   1.000
_cell.length_b   1.000
_cell.length_c   1.000
_cell.angle_alpha   90.00
_cell.angle_beta   90.00
_cell.angle_gamma   90.00
#
_symmetry.space_group_name_H-M   'P 1'
#
loop_
_entity.id
_entity.type
_entity.pdbx_description
1 polymer ?
#
loop_
_entity_poly.entity_id
_entity_poly.type
_entity_poly.pdbx_seq_one_letter_code
_entity_poly.pdbx_strand_id
1 'polypeptide(L)'
;MTVSRASYVLRYQVATLGAEVSVLNRAGVMTSWITLANGHHAQLGVFLAPSAYTSHHQRDLEIEATETCKPQILALLGVLDSLDLLDMFHASMEAVEVPSGIYQGAKRIYHASSGKNTYVFTFDDRTGCPLAITQAPMGPLDASSSSSSGALQLAIEDYVRHDDSCIDAPLGIQSDVDLVLDAAISCFYQWTLAGRQQLEQIFALLDKDGDGSVSGQDLTDQLLDAGHSPERAQSIAREMTRLLCDSTDPSEEVTFCRLAGFWVVMLADDLRVSDPRNERRVLPALEQLFLGPA
;
A
#
# COMPACT_ATOMS: atom_id res chain seq x y z
N MET A 1 7.75 1.92 15.65
CA MET A 1 7.81 2.23 14.21
C MET A 1 9.23 2.02 13.73
N THR A 2 9.41 1.32 12.61
CA THR A 2 10.73 1.10 12.01
C THR A 2 10.73 1.64 10.59
N VAL A 3 11.81 2.31 10.16
CA VAL A 3 11.89 3.01 8.88
C VAL A 3 13.24 2.74 8.22
N SER A 4 13.22 2.38 6.94
CA SER A 4 14.40 2.26 6.08
C SER A 4 14.07 2.76 4.67
N ARG A 5 14.75 3.83 4.23
CA ARG A 5 14.56 4.47 2.92
C ARG A 5 13.09 4.77 2.60
N ALA A 6 12.48 3.99 1.70
CA ALA A 6 11.09 4.09 1.24
C ALA A 6 10.17 3.01 1.87
N SER A 7 10.63 2.34 2.93
CA SER A 7 9.89 1.30 3.62
C SER A 7 9.73 1.63 5.10
N TYR A 8 8.57 1.31 5.65
CA TYR A 8 8.32 1.44 7.08
C TYR A 8 7.38 0.36 7.58
N VAL A 9 7.51 0.02 8.86
CA VAL A 9 6.55 -0.82 9.59
C VAL A 9 6.01 -0.09 10.80
N LEU A 10 4.69 -0.03 10.86
CA LEU A 10 3.93 0.38 12.01
C LEU A 10 3.42 -0.86 12.74
N ARG A 11 3.59 -0.88 14.06
CA ARG A 11 3.14 -1.96 14.94
C ARG A 11 2.27 -1.36 16.03
N TYR A 12 1.11 -1.95 16.23
CA TYR A 12 0.14 -1.52 17.22
C TYR A 12 -0.25 -2.69 18.11
N GLN A 13 -0.11 -2.51 19.42
CA GLN A 13 -0.43 -3.53 20.41
C GLN A 13 -1.93 -3.47 20.75
N VAL A 14 -2.62 -4.57 20.49
CA VAL A 14 -4.03 -4.80 20.86
C VAL A 14 -4.04 -5.50 22.21
N ALA A 15 -3.96 -4.70 23.29
CA ALA A 15 -3.82 -5.21 24.66
C ALA A 15 -4.92 -6.20 25.07
N THR A 16 -6.15 -6.02 24.58
CA THR A 16 -7.30 -6.91 24.86
C THR A 16 -7.11 -8.33 24.34
N LEU A 17 -6.34 -8.51 23.27
CA LEU A 17 -6.04 -9.81 22.66
C LEU A 17 -4.62 -10.30 22.94
N GLY A 18 -3.77 -9.47 23.55
CA GLY A 18 -2.32 -9.71 23.55
C GLY A 18 -1.77 -9.89 22.12
N ALA A 19 -2.36 -9.19 21.16
CA ALA A 19 -2.05 -9.30 19.74
C ALA A 19 -1.35 -8.03 19.23
N GLU A 20 -0.67 -8.15 18.10
CA GLU A 20 -0.01 -7.03 17.42
C GLU A 20 -0.54 -6.89 16.00
N VAL A 21 -1.05 -5.70 15.65
CA VAL A 21 -1.36 -5.35 14.27
C VAL A 21 -0.13 -4.71 13.64
N SER A 22 0.28 -5.20 12.48
CA SER A 22 1.42 -4.71 11.73
C SER A 22 0.99 -4.21 10.36
N VAL A 23 1.48 -3.04 9.97
CA VAL A 23 1.31 -2.46 8.64
C VAL A 23 2.70 -2.14 8.09
N LEU A 24 3.11 -2.89 7.08
CA LEU A 24 4.33 -2.69 6.32
C LEU A 24 3.99 -1.96 5.03
N ASN A 25 4.66 -0.83 4.81
CA ASN A 25 4.76 -0.21 3.50
C ASN A 25 6.16 -0.48 2.96
N ARG A 26 6.25 -1.05 1.76
CA ARG A 26 7.50 -1.19 1.02
C ARG A 26 7.34 -0.50 -0.34
N ALA A 27 8.01 0.63 -0.50
CA ALA A 27 8.02 1.40 -1.75
C ALA A 27 6.61 1.74 -2.27
N GLY A 28 5.62 1.95 -1.40
CA GLY A 28 4.22 2.24 -1.75
C GLY A 28 3.29 1.03 -1.73
N VAL A 29 3.82 -0.19 -1.59
CA VAL A 29 3.04 -1.42 -1.48
C VAL A 29 2.74 -1.71 -0.01
N MET A 30 1.46 -1.80 0.33
CA MET A 30 1.01 -2.12 1.69
C MET A 30 0.93 -3.63 1.89
N THR A 31 1.27 -4.06 3.11
CA THR A 31 1.09 -5.42 3.59
C THR A 31 0.66 -5.35 5.05
N SER A 32 -0.49 -5.92 5.38
CA SER A 32 -1.08 -5.79 6.72
C SER A 32 -1.46 -7.15 7.32
N TRP A 33 -1.06 -7.37 8.56
CA TRP A 33 -1.35 -8.61 9.29
C TRP A 33 -1.57 -8.37 10.77
N ILE A 34 -2.15 -9.38 11.43
CA ILE A 34 -2.23 -9.46 12.88
C ILE A 34 -1.45 -10.68 13.38
N THR A 35 -0.66 -10.49 14.42
CA THR A 35 0.03 -11.55 15.16
C THR A 35 -0.70 -11.76 16.48
N LEU A 36 -1.30 -12.93 16.67
CA LEU A 36 -2.05 -13.27 17.88
C LEU A 36 -1.09 -13.67 19.02
N ALA A 37 -1.59 -13.70 20.26
CA ALA A 37 -0.80 -14.06 21.44
C ALA A 37 -0.14 -15.46 21.37
N ASN A 38 -0.69 -16.36 20.55
CA ASN A 38 -0.14 -17.69 20.29
C ASN A 38 0.96 -17.70 19.21
N GLY A 39 1.35 -16.54 18.68
CA GLY A 39 2.32 -16.39 17.59
C GLY A 39 1.77 -16.64 16.19
N HIS A 40 0.48 -16.93 16.04
CA HIS A 40 -0.14 -17.14 14.74
C HIS A 40 -0.34 -15.82 13.99
N HIS A 41 0.00 -15.79 12.71
CA HIS A 41 -0.18 -14.63 11.83
C HIS A 41 -1.38 -14.83 10.92
N ALA A 42 -2.19 -13.79 10.73
CA ALA A 42 -3.30 -13.79 9.79
C ALA A 42 -3.34 -12.50 8.98
N GLN A 43 -3.74 -12.59 7.70
CA GLN A 43 -3.98 -11.41 6.87
C GLN A 43 -5.01 -10.52 7.56
N LEU A 44 -4.72 -9.23 7.70
CA LEU A 44 -5.57 -8.33 8.48
C LEU A 44 -6.98 -8.24 7.90
N GLY A 45 -7.10 -8.17 6.57
CA GLY A 45 -8.40 -8.17 5.89
C GLY A 45 -9.24 -9.42 6.16
N VAL A 46 -8.61 -10.61 6.22
CA VAL A 46 -9.29 -11.88 6.54
C VAL A 46 -9.75 -11.89 8.00
N PHE A 47 -8.92 -11.39 8.91
CA PHE A 47 -9.27 -11.28 10.33
C PHE A 47 -10.45 -10.31 10.56
N LEU A 48 -10.45 -9.18 9.86
CA LEU A 48 -11.49 -8.15 9.98
C LEU A 48 -12.79 -8.51 9.25
N ALA A 49 -12.76 -9.50 8.35
CA ALA A 49 -13.96 -9.94 7.64
C ALA A 49 -15.08 -10.34 8.62
N PRO A 50 -16.36 -10.10 8.27
CA PRO A 50 -17.47 -10.56 9.09
C PRO A 50 -17.39 -12.08 9.25
N SER A 51 -17.46 -12.56 10.50
CA SER A 51 -17.49 -13.99 10.79
C SER A 51 -18.77 -14.62 10.24
N ALA A 52 -18.72 -15.13 9.01
CA ALA A 52 -19.84 -15.86 8.43
C ALA A 52 -19.99 -17.21 9.16
N TYR A 53 -20.97 -17.29 10.07
CA TYR A 53 -21.51 -18.50 10.70
C TYR A 53 -20.49 -19.60 11.01
N THR A 54 -19.73 -19.45 12.10
CA THR A 54 -19.09 -20.61 12.73
C THR A 54 -20.02 -21.19 13.78
N SER A 55 -20.86 -22.15 13.37
CA SER A 55 -21.60 -22.97 14.32
C SER A 55 -20.64 -23.94 15.01
N HIS A 56 -20.21 -23.67 16.24
CA HIS A 56 -19.89 -24.69 17.25
C HIS A 56 -19.65 -24.04 18.62
N HIS A 57 -20.40 -24.52 19.62
CA HIS A 57 -20.60 -24.03 20.99
C HIS A 57 -19.37 -24.03 21.92
N GLN A 58 -18.15 -23.92 21.39
CA GLN A 58 -16.92 -23.94 22.17
C GLN A 58 -15.94 -22.81 21.82
N ARG A 59 -16.36 -21.86 20.98
CA ARG A 59 -15.57 -20.68 20.56
C ARG A 59 -16.15 -19.33 21.01
N ASP A 60 -17.17 -19.31 21.86
CA ASP A 60 -17.96 -18.10 22.09
C ASP A 60 -17.14 -16.97 22.76
N LEU A 61 -16.22 -17.28 23.68
CA LEU A 61 -15.41 -16.26 24.38
C LEU A 61 -14.26 -15.68 23.54
N GLU A 62 -13.57 -16.51 22.75
CA GLU A 62 -12.49 -16.05 21.86
C GLU A 62 -13.06 -15.29 20.66
N ILE A 63 -14.20 -15.73 20.12
CA ILE A 63 -14.92 -15.00 19.05
C ILE A 63 -15.42 -13.66 19.59
N GLU A 64 -15.99 -13.61 20.79
CA GLU A 64 -16.47 -12.36 21.39
C GLU A 64 -15.33 -11.36 21.63
N ALA A 65 -14.19 -11.80 22.19
CA ALA A 65 -13.01 -10.95 22.36
C ALA A 65 -12.47 -10.45 21.00
N THR A 66 -12.45 -11.32 19.99
CA THR A 66 -12.01 -11.01 18.63
C THR A 66 -12.93 -9.99 17.95
N GLU A 67 -14.25 -10.17 18.01
CA GLU A 67 -15.21 -9.25 17.41
C GLU A 67 -15.21 -7.89 18.13
N THR A 68 -14.99 -7.87 19.45
CA THR A 68 -14.98 -6.64 20.26
C THR A 68 -13.77 -5.73 19.92
N CYS A 69 -12.65 -6.29 19.45
CA CYS A 69 -11.47 -5.49 19.09
C CYS A 69 -11.51 -4.96 17.65
N LYS A 70 -12.30 -5.54 16.74
CA LYS A 70 -12.35 -5.13 15.32
C LYS A 70 -12.67 -3.64 15.15
N PRO A 71 -13.65 -3.03 15.86
CA PRO A 71 -13.92 -1.61 15.75
C PRO A 71 -12.73 -0.73 16.12
N GLN A 72 -11.93 -1.14 17.12
CA GLN A 72 -10.73 -0.40 17.55
C GLN A 72 -9.65 -0.47 16.48
N ILE A 73 -9.44 -1.65 15.89
CA ILE A 73 -8.49 -1.85 14.79
C ILE A 73 -8.93 -1.06 13.56
N LEU A 74 -10.22 -1.08 13.20
CA LEU A 74 -10.75 -0.30 12.09
C LEU A 74 -10.63 1.21 12.32
N ALA A 75 -10.87 1.68 13.55
CA ALA A 75 -10.65 3.08 13.89
C ALA A 75 -9.18 3.48 13.75
N LEU A 76 -8.24 2.63 14.18
CA LEU A 76 -6.81 2.84 13.97
C LEU A 76 -6.47 2.90 12.48
N LEU A 77 -6.95 1.94 11.68
CA LEU A 77 -6.72 1.94 10.23
C LEU A 77 -7.25 3.22 9.59
N GLY A 78 -8.44 3.70 9.99
CA GLY A 78 -8.98 4.98 9.52
C GLY A 78 -8.11 6.18 9.90
N VAL A 79 -7.46 6.16 11.07
CA VAL A 79 -6.45 7.18 11.43
C VAL A 79 -5.21 7.04 10.57
N LEU A 80 -4.71 5.82 10.33
CA LEU A 80 -3.55 5.59 9.46
C LEU A 80 -3.81 6.03 8.02
N ASP A 81 -5.02 5.83 7.49
CA ASP A 81 -5.43 6.32 6.17
C ASP A 81 -5.42 7.86 6.09
N SER A 82 -5.67 8.54 7.21
CA SER A 82 -5.60 10.00 7.28
C SER A 82 -4.16 10.55 7.48
N LEU A 83 -3.22 9.68 7.85
CA LEU A 83 -1.80 10.02 7.93
C LEU A 83 -1.17 9.77 6.56
N ASP A 84 -0.80 10.85 5.86
CA ASP A 84 0.02 10.73 4.66
C ASP A 84 1.47 10.46 5.09
N LEU A 85 1.74 9.21 5.46
CA LEU A 85 3.03 8.79 6.02
C LEU A 85 4.17 9.04 5.04
N LEU A 86 3.93 8.90 3.73
CA LEU A 86 4.94 9.21 2.72
C LEU A 86 5.27 10.71 2.70
N ASP A 87 4.24 11.55 2.70
CA ASP A 87 4.40 13.01 2.80
C ASP A 87 5.08 13.42 4.11
N MET A 88 4.72 12.78 5.22
CA MET A 88 5.36 12.98 6.53
C MET A 88 6.84 12.60 6.49
N PHE A 89 7.20 11.46 5.88
CA PHE A 89 8.60 11.04 5.75
C PHE A 89 9.41 12.00 4.88
N HIS A 90 8.88 12.41 3.72
CA HIS A 90 9.54 13.41 2.89
C HIS A 90 9.71 14.74 3.63
N ALA A 91 8.66 15.22 4.29
CA ALA A 91 8.72 16.44 5.10
C ALA A 91 9.75 16.33 6.25
N SER A 92 9.89 15.15 6.86
CA SER A 92 10.88 14.92 7.92
C SER A 92 12.33 15.11 7.46
N MET A 93 12.63 14.85 6.18
CA MET A 93 13.98 15.05 5.62
C MET A 93 14.34 16.53 5.44
N GLU A 94 13.34 17.39 5.29
CA GLU A 94 13.47 18.84 5.11
C GLU A 94 13.19 19.61 6.40
N ALA A 95 12.95 18.91 7.52
CA ALA A 95 12.51 19.52 8.75
C ALA A 95 13.59 20.42 9.37
N VAL A 96 13.20 21.65 9.69
CA VAL A 96 14.09 22.66 10.27
C VAL A 96 13.88 22.72 11.77
N GLU A 97 14.98 22.68 12.52
CA GLU A 97 14.94 22.83 13.97
C GLU A 97 14.49 24.25 14.35
N VAL A 98 13.46 24.34 15.19
CA VAL A 98 13.00 25.61 15.72
C VAL A 98 13.83 25.94 16.97
N PRO A 99 14.52 27.10 17.01
CA PRO A 99 15.29 27.49 18.17
C PRO A 99 14.38 27.57 19.39
N SER A 100 14.59 26.66 20.34
CA SER A 100 13.83 26.63 21.57
C SER A 100 14.24 27.84 22.40
N GLY A 101 13.30 28.73 22.73
CA GLY A 101 13.54 29.79 23.71
C GLY A 101 14.01 29.20 25.06
N ILE A 102 14.60 30.05 25.89
CA ILE A 102 15.40 29.81 27.13
C ILE A 102 14.81 28.79 28.16
N TYR A 103 13.63 28.21 27.95
CA TYR A 103 12.90 27.36 28.90
C TYR A 103 12.38 25.99 28.41
N GLN A 104 12.84 25.44 27.27
CA GLN A 104 12.49 24.06 26.85
C GLN A 104 13.70 23.11 26.87
N GLY A 105 14.40 23.01 28.00
CA GLY A 105 15.66 22.27 28.14
C GLY A 105 15.59 20.74 28.13
N ALA A 106 14.68 20.12 27.37
CA ALA A 106 14.64 18.65 27.23
C ALA A 106 14.06 18.14 25.90
N LYS A 107 13.61 19.03 25.00
CA LYS A 107 12.95 18.63 23.76
C LYS A 107 13.50 19.42 22.59
N ARG A 108 13.80 18.73 21.50
CA ARG A 108 14.11 19.35 20.20
C ARG A 108 12.85 19.30 19.35
N ILE A 109 12.52 20.44 18.74
CA ILE A 109 11.31 20.57 17.94
C ILE A 109 11.73 20.92 16.51
N TYR A 110 11.26 20.13 15.56
CA TYR A 110 11.49 20.35 14.14
C TYR A 110 10.16 20.64 13.46
N HIS A 111 10.17 21.59 12.54
CA HIS A 111 9.02 21.94 11.72
C HIS A 111 9.31 21.61 10.27
N ALA A 112 8.33 21.01 9.61
CA ALA A 112 8.32 20.86 8.17
C ALA A 112 6.96 21.21 7.61
N SER A 113 6.90 21.49 6.32
CA SER A 113 5.66 21.72 5.61
C SER A 113 5.78 21.13 4.22
N SER A 114 4.76 20.40 3.81
CA SER A 114 4.60 19.90 2.46
C SER A 114 3.54 20.72 1.72
N GLY A 115 3.26 20.36 0.47
CA GLY A 115 2.13 20.94 -0.26
C GLY A 115 0.76 20.60 0.33
N LYS A 116 0.67 19.63 1.27
CA LYS A 116 -0.59 19.15 1.84
C LYS A 116 -0.74 19.42 3.33
N ASN A 117 0.34 19.30 4.09
CA ASN A 117 0.32 19.25 5.54
C ASN A 117 1.49 20.03 6.16
N THR A 118 1.29 20.44 7.39
CA THR A 118 2.35 20.95 8.28
C THR A 118 2.64 19.90 9.33
N TYR A 119 3.93 19.72 9.63
CA TYR A 119 4.40 18.69 10.57
C TYR A 119 5.23 19.32 11.67
N VAL A 120 5.01 18.86 12.90
CA VAL A 120 5.84 19.16 14.06
C VAL A 120 6.38 17.85 14.61
N PHE A 121 7.70 17.67 14.53
CA PHE A 121 8.40 16.52 15.08
C PHE A 121 9.03 16.90 16.41
N THR A 122 8.67 16.17 17.46
CA THR A 122 9.22 16.39 18.81
C THR A 122 10.15 15.24 19.16
N PHE A 123 11.38 15.55 19.53
CA PHE A 123 12.39 14.60 19.96
C PHE A 123 12.80 14.87 21.40
N ASP A 124 13.18 13.82 22.11
CA ASP A 124 13.87 13.93 23.37
C ASP A 124 15.32 14.38 23.12
N ASP A 125 15.71 15.50 23.72
CA ASP A 125 17.03 16.12 23.48
C ASP A 125 18.19 15.24 23.98
N ARG A 126 17.95 14.42 25.01
CA ARG A 126 19.00 13.63 25.67
C ARG A 126 19.27 12.31 24.96
N THR A 127 18.21 11.67 24.49
CA THR A 127 18.27 10.34 23.87
C THR A 127 18.25 10.42 22.35
N GLY A 128 17.78 11.53 21.78
CA GLY A 128 17.53 11.66 20.35
C GLY A 128 16.33 10.83 19.85
N CYS A 129 15.57 10.21 20.77
CA CYS A 129 14.41 9.41 20.40
C CYS A 129 13.22 10.31 20.02
N PRO A 130 12.44 9.92 19.00
CA PRO A 130 11.22 10.65 18.65
C PRO A 130 10.16 10.42 19.73
N LEU A 131 9.47 11.49 20.12
CA LEU A 131 8.44 11.51 21.16
C LEU A 131 7.03 11.65 20.58
N ALA A 132 6.88 12.54 19.59
CA ALA A 132 5.58 12.77 18.97
C ALA A 132 5.72 13.39 17.59
N ILE A 133 4.73 13.14 16.75
CA ILE A 133 4.56 13.79 15.44
C ILE A 133 3.16 14.38 15.40
N THR A 134 3.05 15.68 15.11
CA THR A 134 1.77 16.36 14.89
C THR A 134 1.65 16.73 13.43
N GLN A 135 0.58 16.28 12.77
CA GLN A 135 0.21 16.64 11.40
C GLN A 135 -1.00 17.58 11.46
N ALA A 136 -0.94 18.70 10.72
CA ALA A 136 -2.09 19.56 10.52
C ALA A 136 -2.25 19.93 9.03
N PRO A 137 -3.45 19.83 8.45
CA PRO A 137 -3.69 20.09 7.03
C PRO A 137 -3.41 21.55 6.66
N MET A 138 -2.89 21.76 5.45
CA MET A 138 -2.53 23.08 4.92
C MET A 138 -3.63 23.54 3.92
N GLY A 139 -4.74 24.10 4.41
CA GLY A 139 -5.81 24.60 3.53
C GLY A 139 -7.02 25.21 4.26
N PRO A 140 -7.80 26.09 3.61
CA PRO A 140 -8.99 26.70 4.20
C PRO A 140 -10.08 25.64 4.38
N LEU A 141 -10.84 25.74 5.48
CA LEU A 141 -12.02 24.93 5.76
C LEU A 141 -13.07 25.11 4.64
N ASP A 142 -13.03 24.28 3.60
CA ASP A 142 -14.17 24.15 2.69
C ASP A 142 -15.31 23.49 3.47
N ALA A 143 -16.31 24.31 3.79
CA ALA A 143 -17.44 24.03 4.68
C ALA A 143 -18.46 23.02 4.12
N SER A 144 -18.04 22.06 3.30
CA SER A 144 -18.91 21.04 2.70
C SER A 144 -18.48 19.60 2.94
N SER A 145 -17.30 19.35 3.55
CA SER A 145 -16.92 18.02 4.03
C SER A 145 -17.04 17.94 5.56
N SER A 146 -17.93 17.08 6.03
CA SER A 146 -18.28 16.89 7.44
C SER A 146 -17.25 16.05 8.22
N SER A 147 -16.04 15.87 7.69
CA SER A 147 -14.94 15.24 8.41
C SER A 147 -14.14 16.32 9.13
N SER A 148 -14.21 16.31 10.46
CA SER A 148 -13.36 17.10 11.34
C SER A 148 -11.88 16.81 11.05
N SER A 149 -11.28 17.55 10.10
CA SER A 149 -9.84 17.46 9.81
C SER A 149 -9.08 18.26 10.86
N GLY A 150 -9.12 17.75 12.09
CA GLY A 150 -8.34 18.25 13.21
C GLY A 150 -6.88 17.84 13.05
N ALA A 151 -5.98 18.55 13.74
CA ALA A 151 -4.58 18.14 13.80
C ALA A 151 -4.49 16.72 14.39
N LEU A 152 -3.80 15.83 13.69
CA LEU A 152 -3.52 14.47 14.13
C LEU A 152 -2.24 14.47 14.95
N GLN A 153 -2.25 13.81 16.10
CA GLN A 153 -1.07 13.66 16.94
C GLN A 153 -0.75 12.18 17.13
N LEU A 154 0.42 11.77 16.67
CA LEU A 154 1.00 10.45 16.92
C LEU A 154 1.95 10.55 18.10
N ALA A 155 1.62 9.92 19.22
CA ALA A 155 2.53 9.75 20.35
C ALA A 155 3.38 8.48 20.13
N ILE A 156 4.68 8.59 20.37
CA ILE A 156 5.63 7.49 20.20
C ILE A 156 6.06 7.04 21.60
N GLU A 157 5.51 5.90 22.04
CA GLU A 157 5.82 5.31 23.35
C GLU A 157 7.09 4.45 23.31
N ASP A 158 7.34 3.79 22.18
CA ASP A 158 8.51 2.95 21.96
C ASP A 158 9.09 3.16 20.56
N TYR A 159 10.43 3.25 20.48
CA TYR A 159 11.18 3.48 19.25
C TYR A 159 12.39 2.55 19.19
N VAL A 160 12.38 1.66 18.21
CA VAL A 160 13.48 0.72 17.94
C VAL A 160 14.00 0.99 16.54
N ARG A 161 15.29 1.31 16.44
CA ARG A 161 15.99 1.42 15.16
C ARG A 161 16.50 0.03 14.78
N HIS A 162 16.05 -0.48 13.64
CA HIS A 162 16.60 -1.70 13.06
C HIS A 162 17.65 -1.35 12.01
N ASP A 163 18.67 -2.20 11.88
CA ASP A 163 19.54 -2.19 10.72
C ASP A 163 18.73 -2.65 9.50
N ASP A 164 19.17 -2.27 8.28
CA ASP A 164 18.50 -2.52 6.99
C ASP A 164 18.28 -4.02 6.66
N SER A 165 18.49 -4.94 7.60
CA SER A 165 18.08 -6.34 7.54
C SER A 165 16.55 -6.43 7.53
N CYS A 166 16.02 -6.34 6.32
CA CYS A 166 14.69 -6.69 5.81
C CYS A 166 13.59 -6.93 6.85
N ILE A 167 12.73 -5.93 7.06
CA ILE A 167 11.47 -6.16 7.75
C ILE A 167 10.51 -6.80 6.74
N ASP A 168 10.45 -8.12 6.74
CA ASP A 168 9.54 -8.88 5.91
C ASP A 168 8.24 -9.19 6.63
N ALA A 169 7.17 -9.31 5.85
CA ALA A 169 5.94 -9.90 6.32
C ALA A 169 6.17 -11.39 6.66
N PRO A 170 5.45 -11.95 7.65
CA PRO A 170 5.52 -13.38 7.95
C PRO A 170 5.16 -14.23 6.74
N LEU A 171 5.68 -15.47 6.70
CA LEU A 171 5.37 -16.43 5.63
C LEU A 171 3.84 -16.61 5.48
N GLY A 172 3.35 -16.51 4.25
CA GLY A 172 1.94 -16.65 3.91
C GLY A 172 1.10 -15.37 4.03
N ILE A 173 1.67 -14.27 4.54
CA ILE A 173 1.04 -12.94 4.46
C ILE A 173 1.38 -12.34 3.10
N GLN A 174 0.35 -11.94 2.36
CA GLN A 174 0.49 -11.34 1.03
C GLN A 174 0.35 -9.83 1.09
N SER A 175 0.98 -9.14 0.14
CA SER A 175 0.76 -7.71 -0.05
C SER A 175 -0.65 -7.43 -0.58
N ASP A 176 -1.14 -6.22 -0.37
CA ASP A 176 -2.45 -5.81 -0.89
C ASP A 176 -2.46 -5.85 -2.42
N VAL A 177 -1.33 -5.54 -3.06
CA VAL A 177 -1.15 -5.68 -4.52
C VAL A 177 -1.31 -7.14 -4.94
N ASP A 178 -0.63 -8.08 -4.28
CA ASP A 178 -0.73 -9.51 -4.61
C ASP A 178 -2.16 -10.04 -4.43
N LEU A 179 -2.85 -9.66 -3.35
CA LEU A 179 -4.23 -10.07 -3.11
C LEU A 179 -5.18 -9.55 -4.21
N VAL A 180 -4.99 -8.31 -4.63
CA VAL A 180 -5.81 -7.69 -5.67
C VAL A 180 -5.48 -8.29 -7.05
N LEU A 181 -4.22 -8.60 -7.31
CA LEU A 181 -3.79 -9.33 -8.51
C LEU A 181 -4.38 -10.75 -8.55
N ASP A 182 -4.36 -11.49 -7.46
CA ASP A 182 -4.94 -12.84 -7.38
C ASP A 182 -6.44 -12.82 -7.68
N ALA A 183 -7.16 -11.81 -7.16
CA ALA A 183 -8.57 -11.59 -7.48
C ALA A 183 -8.78 -11.22 -8.96
N ALA A 184 -7.91 -10.39 -9.54
CA ALA A 184 -7.96 -9.97 -10.94
C ALA A 184 -7.68 -11.15 -11.89
N ILE A 185 -6.68 -11.97 -11.60
CA ILE A 185 -6.33 -13.17 -12.36
C ILE A 185 -7.48 -14.18 -12.29
N SER A 186 -8.06 -14.38 -11.10
CA SER A 186 -9.25 -15.23 -10.94
C SER A 186 -10.45 -14.72 -11.74
N CYS A 187 -10.59 -13.40 -11.87
CA CYS A 187 -11.62 -12.76 -12.69
C CYS A 187 -11.34 -12.93 -14.20
N PHE A 188 -10.09 -12.73 -14.63
CA PHE A 188 -9.66 -12.95 -16.01
C PHE A 188 -9.99 -14.36 -16.49
N TYR A 189 -9.80 -15.39 -15.66
CA TYR A 189 -10.19 -16.75 -16.02
C TYR A 189 -11.71 -16.99 -16.13
N GLN A 190 -12.54 -16.05 -15.67
CA GLN A 190 -13.99 -16.08 -15.86
C GLN A 190 -14.46 -15.35 -17.13
N TRP A 191 -13.57 -14.64 -17.83
CA TRP A 191 -13.89 -13.96 -19.09
C TRP A 191 -14.20 -14.95 -20.20
N THR A 192 -14.79 -14.42 -21.28
CA THR A 192 -15.00 -15.23 -22.49
C THR A 192 -13.69 -15.74 -23.07
N LEU A 193 -13.73 -16.88 -23.77
CA LEU A 193 -12.55 -17.42 -24.46
C LEU A 193 -11.95 -16.40 -25.45
N ALA A 194 -12.80 -15.68 -26.17
CA ALA A 194 -12.38 -14.65 -27.11
C ALA A 194 -11.65 -13.51 -26.40
N GLY A 195 -12.19 -13.02 -25.29
CA GLY A 195 -11.54 -11.96 -24.50
C GLY A 195 -10.18 -12.38 -23.94
N ARG A 196 -10.05 -13.63 -23.46
CA ARG A 196 -8.76 -14.14 -23.00
C ARG A 196 -7.73 -14.24 -24.14
N GLN A 197 -8.14 -14.76 -25.30
CA GLN A 197 -7.28 -14.85 -26.48
C GLN A 197 -6.85 -13.47 -26.99
N GLN A 198 -7.74 -12.48 -26.93
CA GLN A 198 -7.42 -11.11 -27.31
C GLN A 198 -6.38 -10.49 -26.37
N LEU A 199 -6.51 -10.73 -25.06
CA LEU A 199 -5.47 -10.34 -24.11
C LEU A 199 -4.15 -11.04 -24.40
N GLU A 200 -4.15 -12.37 -24.56
CA GLU A 200 -2.95 -13.15 -24.91
C GLU A 200 -2.26 -12.62 -26.18
N GLN A 201 -3.02 -12.18 -27.19
CA GLN A 201 -2.46 -11.57 -28.40
C GLN A 201 -1.75 -10.24 -28.13
N ILE A 202 -2.33 -9.37 -27.29
CA ILE A 202 -1.68 -8.12 -26.89
C ILE A 202 -0.37 -8.42 -26.14
N PHE A 203 -0.36 -9.46 -25.31
CA PHE A 203 0.84 -9.86 -24.58
C PHE A 203 1.92 -10.45 -25.48
N ALA A 204 1.55 -11.25 -26.47
CA ALA A 204 2.50 -11.75 -27.45
C ALA A 204 3.14 -10.62 -28.30
N LEU A 205 2.54 -9.42 -28.34
CA LEU A 205 3.18 -8.24 -28.93
C LEU A 205 4.17 -7.57 -27.98
N LEU A 206 3.91 -7.65 -26.67
CA LEU A 206 4.78 -7.12 -25.62
C LEU A 206 6.00 -8.01 -25.42
N ASP A 207 5.82 -9.32 -25.34
CA ASP A 207 6.87 -10.33 -25.17
C ASP A 207 7.65 -10.51 -26.49
N LYS A 208 8.64 -9.64 -26.73
CA LYS A 208 9.37 -9.56 -28.00
C LYS A 208 10.30 -10.75 -28.25
N ASP A 209 10.87 -11.32 -27.20
CA ASP A 209 11.80 -12.44 -27.29
C ASP A 209 11.14 -13.81 -27.06
N GLY A 210 9.86 -13.82 -26.63
CA GLY A 210 9.01 -14.99 -26.56
C GLY A 210 9.33 -15.88 -25.36
N ASP A 211 9.86 -15.30 -24.29
CA ASP A 211 10.29 -16.02 -23.10
C ASP A 211 9.13 -16.24 -22.08
N GLY A 212 7.96 -15.66 -22.36
CA GLY A 212 6.76 -15.74 -21.53
C GLY A 212 6.66 -14.66 -20.45
N SER A 213 7.60 -13.72 -20.44
CA SER A 213 7.68 -12.59 -19.53
C SER A 213 7.76 -11.27 -20.31
N VAL A 214 7.51 -10.17 -19.62
CA VAL A 214 7.59 -8.83 -20.20
C VAL A 214 8.44 -7.97 -19.28
N SER A 215 9.51 -7.41 -19.82
CA SER A 215 10.36 -6.48 -19.09
C SER A 215 9.78 -5.05 -19.10
N GLY A 216 10.27 -4.19 -18.22
CA GLY A 216 9.95 -2.76 -18.27
C GLY A 216 10.37 -2.10 -19.59
N GLN A 217 11.42 -2.62 -20.25
CA GLN A 217 11.87 -2.12 -21.55
C GLN A 217 10.90 -2.48 -22.68
N ASP A 218 10.41 -3.72 -22.70
CA ASP A 218 9.41 -4.17 -23.68
C ASP A 218 8.15 -3.33 -23.63
N LEU A 219 7.67 -3.05 -22.41
CA LEU A 219 6.54 -2.18 -22.18
C LEU A 219 6.80 -0.76 -22.68
N THR A 220 7.98 -0.21 -22.38
CA THR A 220 8.37 1.14 -22.81
C THR A 220 8.37 1.25 -24.33
N ASP A 221 8.99 0.30 -25.01
CA ASP A 221 9.06 0.28 -26.47
C ASP A 221 7.67 0.18 -27.10
N GLN A 222 6.81 -0.72 -26.61
CA GLN A 222 5.47 -0.89 -27.16
C GLN A 222 4.61 0.37 -26.96
N LEU A 223 4.75 1.07 -25.83
CA LEU A 223 4.05 2.33 -25.59
C LEU A 223 4.57 3.45 -26.50
N LEU A 224 5.87 3.49 -26.80
CA LEU A 224 6.43 4.42 -27.79
C LEU A 224 5.89 4.13 -29.20
N ASP A 225 5.83 2.86 -29.59
CA ASP A 225 5.28 2.42 -30.87
C ASP A 225 3.78 2.75 -31.00
N ALA A 226 3.04 2.69 -29.90
CA ALA A 226 1.64 3.14 -29.81
C ALA A 226 1.46 4.67 -29.83
N GLY A 227 2.55 5.44 -29.83
CA GLY A 227 2.55 6.90 -29.95
C GLY A 227 2.50 7.67 -28.63
N HIS A 228 2.77 7.03 -27.49
CA HIS A 228 2.92 7.74 -26.21
C HIS A 228 4.24 8.52 -26.16
N SER A 229 4.30 9.58 -25.35
CA SER A 229 5.56 10.31 -25.15
C SER A 229 6.56 9.47 -24.35
N PRO A 230 7.89 9.68 -24.53
CA PRO A 230 8.91 8.96 -23.78
C PRO A 230 8.74 9.06 -22.27
N GLU A 231 8.38 10.23 -21.76
CA GLU A 231 8.18 10.45 -20.32
C GLU A 231 7.00 9.64 -19.79
N ARG A 232 5.91 9.55 -20.57
CA ARG A 232 4.73 8.78 -20.19
C ARG A 232 5.02 7.28 -20.23
N ALA A 233 5.67 6.80 -21.29
CA ALA A 233 6.02 5.40 -21.44
C ALA A 233 6.93 4.92 -20.30
N GLN A 234 8.00 5.67 -20.01
CA GLN A 234 8.92 5.37 -18.92
C GLN A 234 8.24 5.40 -17.55
N SER A 235 7.34 6.36 -17.32
CA SER A 235 6.59 6.47 -16.07
C SER A 235 5.70 5.23 -15.84
N ILE A 236 4.95 4.81 -16.86
CA ILE A 236 4.08 3.62 -16.77
C ILE A 236 4.91 2.36 -16.53
N ALA A 237 5.98 2.16 -17.30
CA ALA A 237 6.86 1.00 -17.13
C ALA A 237 7.50 0.95 -15.75
N ARG A 238 8.02 2.09 -15.26
CA ARG A 238 8.61 2.17 -13.93
C ARG A 238 7.60 1.85 -12.83
N GLU A 239 6.37 2.37 -12.93
CA GLU A 239 5.34 2.09 -11.92
C GLU A 239 4.90 0.63 -11.96
N MET A 240 4.77 0.03 -13.15
CA MET A 240 4.49 -1.40 -13.30
C MET A 240 5.59 -2.25 -12.66
N THR A 241 6.85 -2.05 -13.04
CA THR A 241 7.99 -2.79 -12.48
C THR A 241 8.11 -2.59 -10.97
N ARG A 242 7.90 -1.35 -10.48
CA ARG A 242 7.89 -1.04 -9.04
C ARG A 242 6.84 -1.83 -8.26
N LEU A 243 5.67 -2.08 -8.86
CA LEU A 243 4.55 -2.76 -8.21
C LEU A 243 4.59 -4.28 -8.35
N LEU A 244 5.11 -4.80 -9.46
CA LEU A 244 5.01 -6.22 -9.81
C LEU A 244 6.30 -7.00 -9.61
N CYS A 245 7.46 -6.34 -9.70
CA CYS A 245 8.75 -7.01 -9.62
C CYS A 245 9.23 -7.06 -8.16
N ASP A 246 9.86 -8.18 -7.80
CA ASP A 246 10.54 -8.28 -6.52
C ASP A 246 11.84 -7.47 -6.59
N SER A 247 12.06 -6.60 -5.61
CA SER A 247 13.30 -5.83 -5.47
C SER A 247 14.57 -6.69 -5.39
N THR A 248 14.42 -7.98 -5.10
CA THR A 248 15.50 -8.96 -5.03
C THR A 248 15.71 -9.72 -6.34
N ASP A 249 14.80 -9.60 -7.31
CA ASP A 249 14.90 -10.20 -8.63
C ASP A 249 15.51 -9.20 -9.62
N PRO A 250 16.74 -9.45 -10.12
CA PRO A 250 17.42 -8.54 -11.03
C PRO A 250 16.87 -8.58 -12.47
N SER A 251 15.99 -9.54 -12.81
CA SER A 251 15.40 -9.61 -14.15
C SER A 251 14.44 -8.47 -14.44
N GLU A 252 13.76 -7.95 -13.40
CA GLU A 252 12.68 -6.97 -13.55
C GLU A 252 11.57 -7.39 -14.54
N GLU A 253 11.44 -8.70 -14.74
CA GLU A 253 10.51 -9.33 -15.69
C GLU A 253 9.18 -9.72 -15.01
N VAL A 254 8.09 -9.55 -15.74
CA VAL A 254 6.73 -9.87 -15.26
C VAL A 254 6.10 -10.93 -16.14
N THR A 255 5.74 -12.06 -15.55
CA THR A 255 5.01 -13.13 -16.24
C THR A 255 3.64 -12.65 -16.76
N PHE A 256 3.17 -13.29 -17.84
CA PHE A 256 1.85 -13.05 -18.45
C PHE A 256 0.72 -12.89 -17.41
N CYS A 257 0.58 -13.83 -16.47
CA CYS A 257 -0.54 -13.82 -15.52
C CYS A 257 -0.51 -12.59 -14.61
N ARG A 258 0.67 -12.19 -14.11
CA ARG A 258 0.79 -11.02 -13.24
C ARG A 258 0.53 -9.73 -14.00
N LEU A 259 1.07 -9.60 -15.20
CA LEU A 259 0.84 -8.43 -16.03
C LEU A 259 -0.64 -8.35 -16.48
N ALA A 260 -1.32 -9.49 -16.74
CA ALA A 260 -2.75 -9.53 -17.03
C ALA A 260 -3.59 -9.08 -15.82
N GLY A 261 -3.27 -9.61 -14.64
CA GLY A 261 -3.88 -9.16 -13.38
C GLY A 261 -3.71 -7.66 -13.18
N PHE A 262 -2.50 -7.14 -13.37
CA PHE A 262 -2.20 -5.72 -13.20
C PHE A 262 -3.07 -4.83 -14.07
N TRP A 263 -3.17 -5.13 -15.36
CA TRP A 263 -3.98 -4.32 -16.27
C TRP A 263 -5.47 -4.43 -16.02
N VAL A 264 -5.96 -5.61 -15.60
CA VAL A 264 -7.34 -5.75 -15.13
C VAL A 264 -7.59 -4.86 -13.93
N VAL A 265 -6.67 -4.78 -12.97
CA VAL A 265 -6.79 -3.89 -11.80
C VAL A 265 -6.80 -2.43 -12.21
N MET A 266 -5.85 -2.03 -13.07
CA MET A 266 -5.67 -0.63 -13.47
C MET A 266 -6.78 -0.09 -14.36
N LEU A 267 -7.53 -0.97 -15.06
CA LEU A 267 -8.51 -0.56 -16.07
C LEU A 267 -9.95 -0.96 -15.72
N ALA A 268 -10.17 -1.66 -14.61
CA ALA A 268 -11.50 -2.05 -14.13
C ALA A 268 -12.30 -0.90 -13.48
N ASP A 269 -11.85 0.36 -13.58
CA ASP A 269 -12.44 1.56 -12.99
C ASP A 269 -13.97 1.49 -12.76
N ASP A 270 -14.43 1.89 -11.57
CA ASP A 270 -15.82 1.87 -11.07
C ASP A 270 -16.46 0.49 -10.84
N LEU A 271 -15.85 -0.59 -11.33
CA LEU A 271 -16.30 -1.96 -11.07
C LEU A 271 -15.36 -2.65 -10.09
N ARG A 272 -15.89 -3.65 -9.37
CA ARG A 272 -15.03 -4.50 -8.53
C ARG A 272 -14.10 -5.27 -9.45
N VAL A 273 -12.81 -5.33 -9.11
CA VAL A 273 -11.80 -6.11 -9.87
C VAL A 273 -12.25 -7.55 -10.12
N SER A 274 -13.00 -8.14 -9.18
CA SER A 274 -13.56 -9.49 -9.26
C SER A 274 -14.81 -9.65 -10.16
N ASP A 275 -15.30 -8.60 -10.80
CA ASP A 275 -16.47 -8.64 -11.68
C ASP A 275 -16.08 -9.01 -13.13
N PRO A 276 -16.55 -10.14 -13.67
CA PRO A 276 -16.21 -10.56 -15.04
C PRO A 276 -16.66 -9.57 -16.12
N ARG A 277 -17.61 -8.67 -15.82
CA ARG A 277 -18.06 -7.62 -16.76
C ARG A 277 -16.96 -6.60 -17.09
N ASN A 278 -15.86 -6.59 -16.32
CA ASN A 278 -14.69 -5.77 -16.58
C ASN A 278 -14.10 -6.04 -17.97
N GLU A 279 -14.26 -7.24 -18.52
CA GLU A 279 -13.83 -7.64 -19.88
C GLU A 279 -14.15 -6.57 -20.94
N ARG A 280 -15.39 -6.05 -20.91
CA ARG A 280 -15.89 -5.09 -21.92
C ARG A 280 -15.24 -3.70 -21.82
N ARG A 281 -14.63 -3.37 -20.68
CA ARG A 281 -13.95 -2.10 -20.45
C ARG A 281 -12.44 -2.26 -20.61
N VAL A 282 -11.89 -3.30 -20.01
CA VAL A 282 -10.44 -3.54 -19.98
C VAL A 282 -9.90 -3.82 -21.38
N LEU A 283 -10.57 -4.62 -22.21
CA LEU A 283 -10.05 -4.96 -23.54
C LEU A 283 -9.92 -3.74 -24.47
N PRO A 284 -10.96 -2.90 -24.68
CA PRO A 284 -10.80 -1.71 -25.52
C PRO A 284 -9.78 -0.72 -24.96
N ALA A 285 -9.69 -0.59 -23.63
CA ALA A 285 -8.73 0.29 -23.00
C ALA A 285 -7.28 -0.20 -23.20
N LEU A 286 -7.06 -1.52 -23.17
CA LEU A 286 -5.76 -2.12 -23.46
C LEU A 286 -5.35 -1.98 -24.92
N GLU A 287 -6.29 -2.19 -25.85
CA GLU A 287 -6.02 -1.95 -27.26
C GLU A 287 -5.63 -0.49 -27.49
N GLN A 288 -6.38 0.45 -26.91
CA GLN A 288 -6.03 1.86 -27.02
C GLN A 288 -4.66 2.17 -26.40
N LEU A 289 -4.32 1.52 -25.28
CA LEU A 289 -3.05 1.75 -24.58
C LEU A 289 -1.86 1.24 -25.40
N PHE A 290 -1.93 0.02 -25.95
CA PHE A 290 -0.80 -0.67 -26.55
C PHE A 290 -0.77 -0.66 -28.08
N LEU A 291 -1.91 -0.43 -28.73
CA LEU A 291 -2.01 -0.37 -30.19
C LEU A 291 -2.27 1.06 -30.69
N GLY A 292 -2.53 2.00 -29.78
CA GLY A 292 -2.86 3.39 -30.09
C GLY A 292 -4.32 3.59 -30.51
N PRO A 293 -4.72 4.83 -30.86
CA PRO A 293 -6.05 5.07 -31.41
C PRO A 293 -6.18 4.39 -32.78
N ALA A 294 -7.19 3.54 -32.91
CA ALA A 294 -7.60 2.97 -34.21
C ALA A 294 -8.07 4.03 -35.20
#